data_AF-A0A226MHT3-F1
#
_entry.id   AF-A0A226MHT3-F1
#
_cell.length_a   1.000
_cell.length_b   1.000
_cell.length_c   1.000
_cell.angle_alpha   90.00
_cell.angle_beta   90.00
_cell.angle_gamma   90.00
#
_symmetry.space_group_name_H-M   'P 1'
#
loop_
_entity.id
_entity.type
_entity.pdbx_description
1 polymer ?
#
loop_
_entity_poly.entity_id
_entity_poly.type
_entity_poly.pdbx_seq_one_letter_code
_entity_poly.pdbx_strand_id
1 'polypeptide(L)'
;MAASIICSRVSAGLRGSGFRAALGTAAAKVLGGSPGILSNHGFQVQQQQQRNLSLHEYLSMGLLQEAGISVPHGLVARTPDEAYKIAKEIGTKDLVVKAQVLAGGRGKGTFEGGLKGGVKIVFSPEEAKDISSKMIGKKLFTKQTGEKGRICNQVFICERRYPRREYYFAITMERSFQGPVLIGSSQGGVNIEDVAAENPDAIIKEPIDIVEGIKKEQAVRLAQKMGFPPNLVDEAAENMIKLYNLFLKYDATMIEINPMVEDASGVVMCMDAKINFDSNSAYRQKKIFDMQDWTQEDQRDRDAAKADLNYIGLDGNIGCLVNGAGLAMATMDIIKLHGGTPANFLDVGGGATVQQVTEAFKLITSDKKVLAILVNIFGGIMRCDVIAQGIVMAVKDLDLKIPIVVRLQGTRVDDAKALITASGLKILACDDLDEAAKMDLAVVLATLVLGLMNHDNVIKRVFRILTNIKLRRAKHVNEAMAHPFELCKDHKWTSTVC
;
A
#
# COMPACT_ATOMS: atom_id res chain seq x y z
N MET A 1 69.48 40.02 25.91
CA MET A 1 69.98 38.70 25.48
C MET A 1 68.90 38.03 24.66
N ALA A 2 69.32 37.32 23.62
CA ALA A 2 68.57 36.99 22.42
C ALA A 2 67.60 35.79 22.52
N ALA A 3 66.87 35.64 21.40
CA ALA A 3 66.16 34.47 20.86
C ALA A 3 64.67 34.31 21.28
N SER A 4 63.69 34.68 20.43
CA SER A 4 63.21 34.00 19.19
C SER A 4 62.24 32.84 19.51
N ILE A 5 61.08 32.60 18.87
CA ILE A 5 60.53 32.99 17.55
C ILE A 5 59.03 32.57 17.52
N ILE A 6 58.14 33.47 17.01
CA ILE A 6 57.04 33.28 16.00
C ILE A 6 55.90 32.25 16.31
N CYS A 7 54.58 32.50 16.19
CA CYS A 7 53.80 33.55 15.51
C CYS A 7 52.43 33.81 16.19
N SER A 8 52.03 35.08 16.16
CA SER A 8 50.74 35.75 16.37
C SER A 8 49.49 35.06 15.81
N ARG A 9 48.35 35.03 16.54
CA ARG A 9 47.22 36.02 16.62
C ARG A 9 46.43 36.13 15.29
N VAL A 10 45.09 36.18 15.24
CA VAL A 10 44.16 37.14 15.87
C VAL A 10 42.71 36.61 15.78
N SER A 11 42.02 36.59 16.94
CA SER A 11 40.60 36.91 17.25
C SER A 11 39.54 36.98 16.14
N ALA A 12 38.38 36.33 16.28
CA ALA A 12 37.24 36.62 17.19
C ALA A 12 36.45 37.89 16.82
N GLY A 13 35.12 37.76 16.65
CA GLY A 13 34.20 38.90 16.80
C GLY A 13 32.91 38.92 15.96
N LEU A 14 31.86 38.32 16.52
CA LEU A 14 30.51 38.91 16.71
C LEU A 14 29.57 39.22 15.52
N ARG A 15 28.37 38.61 15.68
CA ARG A 15 26.99 39.18 15.56
C ARG A 15 26.44 39.58 14.18
N GLY A 16 25.19 39.19 13.96
CA GLY A 16 24.21 40.09 13.35
C GLY A 16 23.25 39.44 12.37
N SER A 17 22.06 39.14 12.88
CA SER A 17 20.81 38.85 12.18
C SER A 17 20.41 39.89 11.11
N GLY A 18 19.71 39.41 10.06
CA GLY A 18 18.50 40.06 9.58
C GLY A 18 18.53 40.75 8.21
N PHE A 19 17.57 40.33 7.37
CA PHE A 19 16.90 41.09 6.31
C PHE A 19 17.71 41.64 5.13
N ARG A 20 17.39 41.14 3.93
CA ARG A 20 16.89 42.01 2.84
C ARG A 20 16.28 41.19 1.69
N ALA A 21 14.95 41.23 1.62
CA ALA A 21 14.23 41.17 0.36
C ALA A 21 14.25 42.56 -0.31
N ALA A 22 14.19 42.55 -1.64
CA ALA A 22 13.81 43.63 -2.55
C ALA A 22 14.78 44.83 -2.73
N LEU A 23 15.42 44.83 -3.90
CA LEU A 23 15.79 45.95 -4.80
C LEU A 23 16.65 45.29 -5.90
N GLY A 24 16.38 45.35 -7.19
CA GLY A 24 15.39 46.04 -7.98
C GLY A 24 15.75 45.75 -9.43
N THR A 25 14.74 45.53 -10.25
CA THR A 25 14.74 45.53 -11.71
C THR A 25 15.64 46.60 -12.33
N ALA A 26 16.71 46.20 -13.03
CA ALA A 26 17.33 46.96 -14.12
C ALA A 26 18.38 46.11 -14.88
N ALA A 27 17.94 45.04 -15.54
CA ALA A 27 18.73 44.40 -16.60
C ALA A 27 17.80 43.58 -17.51
N ALA A 28 16.88 44.27 -18.20
CA ALA A 28 16.03 43.67 -19.20
C ALA A 28 15.98 44.58 -20.44
N LYS A 29 16.94 44.40 -21.34
CA LYS A 29 16.79 44.51 -22.80
C LYS A 29 18.15 44.28 -23.44
N VAL A 30 18.31 43.10 -24.04
CA VAL A 30 18.82 42.87 -25.40
C VAL A 30 19.04 41.36 -25.53
N LEU A 31 18.41 40.78 -26.55
CA LEU A 31 18.34 39.36 -26.96
C LEU A 31 17.26 38.54 -26.23
N GLY A 32 16.17 38.30 -26.97
CA GLY A 32 15.06 37.46 -26.57
C GLY A 32 15.42 35.97 -26.60
N GLY A 33 14.99 35.28 -25.55
CA GLY A 33 15.02 33.83 -25.39
C GLY A 33 14.44 33.48 -24.03
N SER A 34 13.36 32.70 -24.00
CA SER A 34 12.70 32.26 -22.78
C SER A 34 13.62 31.39 -21.91
N PRO A 35 13.77 31.64 -20.59
CA PRO A 35 14.42 30.69 -19.70
C PRO A 35 13.37 29.89 -18.94
N GLY A 36 12.98 28.76 -19.53
CA GLY A 36 12.53 27.59 -18.78
C GLY A 36 13.71 26.63 -18.64
N ILE A 37 13.71 25.84 -17.57
CA ILE A 37 14.61 24.68 -17.32
C ILE A 37 15.98 25.07 -16.74
N LEU A 38 16.01 25.29 -15.43
CA LEU A 38 17.09 24.73 -14.58
C LEU A 38 16.44 24.21 -13.30
N SER A 39 16.14 22.91 -13.34
CA SER A 39 15.51 22.14 -12.28
C SER A 39 16.48 21.91 -11.13
N ASN A 40 16.09 22.34 -9.93
CA ASN A 40 16.71 21.94 -8.68
C ASN A 40 16.25 20.50 -8.35
N HIS A 41 17.03 19.48 -8.73
CA HIS A 41 16.76 18.10 -8.34
C HIS A 41 17.16 17.86 -6.88
N GLY A 42 16.25 18.18 -5.96
CA GLY A 42 16.26 17.58 -4.64
C GLY A 42 15.99 16.09 -4.74
N PHE A 43 16.80 15.28 -4.05
CA PHE A 43 16.58 13.85 -3.86
C PHE A 43 15.17 13.62 -3.29
N GLN A 44 14.23 13.19 -4.14
CA GLN A 44 12.96 12.67 -3.69
C GLN A 44 13.22 11.24 -3.20
N VAL A 45 13.12 11.04 -1.88
CA VAL A 45 12.99 9.71 -1.28
C VAL A 45 11.74 9.09 -1.89
N GLN A 46 11.91 8.06 -2.73
CA GLN A 46 10.82 7.29 -3.30
C GLN A 46 10.00 6.71 -2.15
N GLN A 47 8.81 7.26 -1.92
CA GLN A 47 7.89 6.72 -0.92
C GLN A 47 7.45 5.33 -1.37
N GLN A 48 7.89 4.33 -0.61
CA GLN A 48 7.52 2.94 -0.74
C GLN A 48 6.02 2.82 -0.48
N GLN A 49 5.29 2.10 -1.34
CA GLN A 49 3.86 1.87 -1.13
C GLN A 49 3.70 0.83 0.00
N GLN A 50 3.65 1.32 1.23
CA GLN A 50 3.48 0.48 2.41
C GLN A 50 2.03 0.47 2.88
N ARG A 51 1.66 -0.65 3.50
CA ARG A 51 0.33 -0.86 4.06
C ARG A 51 0.24 -0.07 5.36
N ASN A 52 -0.89 0.57 5.59
CA ASN A 52 -1.19 1.12 6.90
C ASN A 52 -1.68 0.00 7.81
N LEU A 53 -1.27 0.02 9.08
CA LEU A 53 -1.85 -0.88 10.07
C LEU A 53 -3.29 -0.45 10.35
N SER A 54 -4.24 -1.38 10.26
CA SER A 54 -5.63 -1.18 10.69
C SER A 54 -5.90 -1.97 11.96
N LEU A 55 -6.61 -1.36 12.92
CA LEU A 55 -7.05 -2.03 14.15
C LEU A 55 -8.53 -2.39 14.10
N HIS A 56 -8.90 -3.41 14.87
CA HIS A 56 -10.29 -3.78 15.09
C HIS A 56 -11.04 -2.66 15.82
N GLU A 57 -12.35 -2.57 15.61
CA GLU A 57 -13.21 -1.55 16.21
C GLU A 57 -13.04 -1.47 17.73
N TYR A 58 -13.04 -2.59 18.45
CA TYR A 58 -12.92 -2.56 19.92
C TYR A 58 -11.59 -1.94 20.42
N LEU A 59 -10.50 -2.10 19.64
CA LEU A 59 -9.21 -1.49 19.97
C LEU A 59 -9.24 0.01 19.69
N SER A 60 -9.80 0.40 18.54
CA SER A 60 -10.03 1.81 18.20
C SER A 60 -10.89 2.49 19.29
N MET A 61 -11.97 1.85 19.72
CA MET A 61 -12.82 2.33 20.81
C MET A 61 -12.06 2.49 22.13
N GLY A 62 -11.18 1.53 22.46
CA GLY A 62 -10.30 1.66 23.62
C GLY A 62 -9.39 2.88 23.55
N LEU A 63 -8.78 3.15 22.38
CA LEU A 63 -7.94 4.35 22.18
C LEU A 63 -8.74 5.64 22.30
N LEU A 64 -9.97 5.67 21.78
CA LEU A 64 -10.88 6.81 21.91
C LEU A 64 -11.25 7.05 23.38
N GLN A 65 -11.59 5.99 24.11
CA GLN A 65 -11.94 6.06 25.53
C GLN A 65 -10.75 6.53 26.38
N GLU A 66 -9.52 6.03 26.11
CA GLU A 66 -8.27 6.51 26.74
C GLU A 66 -8.05 8.02 26.51
N ALA A 67 -8.54 8.56 25.38
CA ALA A 67 -8.47 9.99 25.06
C ALA A 67 -9.66 10.81 25.63
N GLY A 68 -10.54 10.20 26.42
CA GLY A 68 -11.70 10.86 27.02
C GLY A 68 -12.79 11.21 26.00
N ILE A 69 -12.90 10.44 24.92
CA ILE A 69 -13.97 10.54 23.93
C ILE A 69 -15.08 9.57 24.31
N SER A 70 -16.33 10.05 24.30
CA SER A 70 -17.51 9.23 24.59
C SER A 70 -17.71 8.16 23.52
N VAL A 71 -17.77 6.90 23.95
CA VAL A 71 -18.05 5.71 23.12
C VAL A 71 -19.04 4.81 23.86
N PRO A 72 -19.80 3.94 23.17
CA PRO A 72 -20.66 2.96 23.83
C PRO A 72 -19.84 2.02 24.71
N HIS A 73 -20.37 1.71 25.90
CA HIS A 73 -19.75 0.70 26.74
C HIS A 73 -19.85 -0.69 26.09
N GLY A 74 -18.73 -1.39 26.00
CA GLY A 74 -18.69 -2.73 25.44
C GLY A 74 -17.37 -3.45 25.68
N LEU A 75 -17.38 -4.76 25.49
CA LEU A 75 -16.26 -5.67 25.73
C LEU A 75 -16.15 -6.69 24.59
N VAL A 76 -14.95 -7.24 24.39
CA VAL A 76 -14.68 -8.24 23.34
C VAL A 76 -14.84 -9.67 23.88
N ALA A 77 -15.51 -10.53 23.12
CA ALA A 77 -15.64 -11.96 23.39
C ALA A 77 -15.00 -12.79 22.29
N ARG A 78 -14.22 -13.80 22.67
CA ARG A 78 -13.57 -14.77 21.76
C ARG A 78 -14.26 -16.12 21.76
N THR A 79 -15.20 -16.33 22.68
CA THR A 79 -16.05 -17.52 22.71
C THR A 79 -17.52 -17.14 22.92
N PRO A 80 -18.47 -18.00 22.53
CA PRO A 80 -19.89 -17.77 22.82
C PRO A 80 -20.19 -17.66 24.33
N ASP A 81 -19.45 -18.39 25.17
CA ASP A 81 -19.59 -18.32 26.62
C ASP A 81 -19.04 -17.01 27.21
N GLU A 82 -17.95 -16.47 26.65
CA GLU A 82 -17.51 -15.12 26.99
C GLU A 82 -18.55 -14.07 26.60
N ALA A 83 -19.15 -14.19 25.42
CA ALA A 83 -20.20 -13.28 24.97
C ALA A 83 -21.41 -13.27 25.93
N TYR A 84 -21.80 -14.44 26.42
CA TYR A 84 -22.81 -14.59 27.46
C TYR A 84 -22.46 -13.84 28.75
N LYS A 85 -21.24 -14.05 29.26
CA LYS A 85 -20.77 -13.42 30.51
C LYS A 85 -20.71 -11.90 30.37
N ILE A 86 -20.15 -11.42 29.27
CA ILE A 86 -20.06 -9.99 28.96
C ILE A 86 -21.45 -9.35 28.85
N ALA A 87 -22.39 -10.00 28.16
CA ALA A 87 -23.76 -9.50 28.06
C ALA A 87 -24.44 -9.37 29.44
N LYS A 88 -24.13 -10.27 30.38
CA LYS A 88 -24.57 -10.14 31.79
C LYS A 88 -23.88 -9.00 32.52
N GLU A 89 -22.59 -8.83 32.31
CA GLU A 89 -21.78 -7.78 32.95
C GLU A 89 -22.24 -6.38 32.55
N ILE A 90 -22.52 -6.17 31.26
CA ILE A 90 -23.05 -4.89 30.75
C ILE A 90 -24.40 -4.56 31.40
N GLY A 91 -25.17 -5.57 31.82
CA GLY A 91 -26.33 -5.38 32.69
C GLY A 91 -27.58 -4.79 32.01
N THR A 92 -27.58 -4.61 30.69
CA THR A 92 -28.77 -4.27 29.90
C THR A 92 -29.21 -5.45 29.04
N LYS A 93 -30.51 -5.50 28.76
CA LYS A 93 -31.07 -6.45 27.78
C LYS A 93 -30.85 -5.97 26.36
N ASP A 94 -30.67 -4.68 26.13
CA ASP A 94 -30.60 -4.10 24.78
C ASP A 94 -29.14 -3.91 24.35
N LEU A 95 -28.64 -4.88 23.60
CA LEU A 95 -27.24 -5.04 23.26
C LEU A 95 -27.04 -5.11 21.74
N VAL A 96 -25.81 -4.90 21.32
CA VAL A 96 -25.37 -5.10 19.93
C VAL A 96 -24.17 -6.03 19.92
N VAL A 97 -24.23 -7.09 19.11
CA VAL A 97 -23.13 -7.98 18.77
C VAL A 97 -22.55 -7.54 17.43
N LYS A 98 -21.29 -7.10 17.44
CA LYS A 98 -20.57 -6.65 16.25
C LYS A 98 -19.38 -7.57 15.94
N ALA A 99 -19.39 -8.17 14.75
CA ALA A 99 -18.28 -8.95 14.23
C ALA A 99 -16.99 -8.11 14.16
N GLN A 100 -15.90 -8.61 14.75
CA GLN A 100 -14.60 -7.94 14.66
C GLN A 100 -13.83 -8.54 13.48
N VAL A 101 -13.83 -7.79 12.39
CA VAL A 101 -13.21 -8.11 11.11
C VAL A 101 -12.66 -6.81 10.53
N LEU A 102 -11.44 -6.82 9.98
CA LEU A 102 -10.82 -5.65 9.34
C LEU A 102 -11.36 -5.44 7.92
N ALA A 103 -12.67 -5.18 7.84
CA ALA A 103 -13.37 -4.80 6.62
C ALA A 103 -14.60 -3.96 6.97
N GLY A 104 -14.92 -2.98 6.12
CA GLY A 104 -16.16 -2.22 6.17
C GLY A 104 -17.38 -3.02 5.66
N GLY A 105 -18.57 -2.46 5.85
CA GLY A 105 -19.82 -3.04 5.35
C GLY A 105 -20.30 -4.27 6.11
N ARG A 106 -19.80 -4.48 7.34
CA ARG A 106 -20.11 -5.65 8.19
C ARG A 106 -21.61 -5.87 8.36
N GLY A 107 -22.39 -4.81 8.58
CA GLY A 107 -23.85 -4.88 8.75
C GLY A 107 -24.59 -5.49 7.56
N LYS A 108 -24.08 -5.32 6.33
CA LYS A 108 -24.65 -5.90 5.09
C LYS A 108 -23.98 -7.21 4.66
N GLY A 109 -22.95 -7.65 5.38
CA GLY A 109 -22.21 -8.88 5.05
C GLY A 109 -23.01 -10.16 5.29
N THR A 110 -22.50 -11.28 4.82
CA THR A 110 -23.08 -12.61 5.09
C THR A 110 -21.99 -13.52 5.62
N PHE A 111 -22.28 -14.30 6.67
CA PHE A 111 -21.36 -15.30 7.17
C PHE A 111 -21.46 -16.61 6.39
N GLU A 112 -20.36 -17.33 6.39
CA GLU A 112 -20.34 -18.77 6.17
C GLU A 112 -21.37 -19.45 7.10
N GLY A 113 -22.24 -20.29 6.52
CA GLY A 113 -23.38 -20.87 7.23
C GLY A 113 -24.67 -20.02 7.21
N GLY A 114 -24.68 -18.89 6.48
CA GLY A 114 -25.91 -18.21 6.06
C GLY A 114 -26.46 -17.12 6.98
N LEU A 115 -25.80 -16.83 8.12
CA LEU A 115 -26.18 -15.70 8.96
C LEU A 115 -25.96 -14.38 8.20
N LYS A 116 -27.03 -13.63 7.96
CA LYS A 116 -26.97 -12.30 7.31
C LYS A 116 -26.69 -11.21 8.34
N GLY A 117 -25.68 -10.39 8.09
CA GLY A 117 -25.30 -9.22 8.87
C GLY A 117 -24.31 -9.52 10.00
N GLY A 118 -23.20 -8.78 10.02
CA GLY A 118 -22.17 -8.76 11.05
C GLY A 118 -22.42 -7.81 12.21
N VAL A 119 -23.57 -7.14 12.23
CA VAL A 119 -24.01 -6.27 13.34
C VAL A 119 -25.43 -6.70 13.69
N LYS A 120 -25.64 -7.16 14.92
CA LYS A 120 -26.90 -7.74 15.38
C LYS A 120 -27.33 -7.13 16.69
N ILE A 121 -28.56 -6.62 16.72
CA ILE A 121 -29.22 -6.27 17.97
C ILE A 121 -29.68 -7.56 18.63
N VAL A 122 -29.47 -7.68 19.94
CA VAL A 122 -29.89 -8.82 20.75
C VAL A 122 -30.52 -8.32 22.05
N PHE A 123 -31.48 -9.09 22.57
CA PHE A 123 -32.32 -8.70 23.71
C PHE A 123 -32.08 -9.52 24.98
N SER A 124 -31.05 -10.37 24.98
CA SER A 124 -30.67 -11.21 26.13
C SER A 124 -29.23 -11.72 26.03
N PRO A 125 -28.59 -12.09 27.16
CA PRO A 125 -27.31 -12.80 27.15
C PRO A 125 -27.36 -14.12 26.39
N GLU A 126 -28.47 -14.86 26.46
CA GLU A 126 -28.69 -16.10 25.72
C GLU A 126 -28.67 -15.87 24.20
N GLU A 127 -29.32 -14.81 23.72
CA GLU A 127 -29.29 -14.43 22.31
C GLU A 127 -27.90 -13.94 21.88
N ALA A 128 -27.21 -13.17 22.73
CA ALA A 128 -25.82 -12.78 22.48
C ALA A 128 -24.93 -14.02 22.26
N LYS A 129 -25.04 -15.04 23.12
CA LYS A 129 -24.33 -16.31 22.97
C LYS A 129 -24.67 -17.04 21.67
N ASP A 130 -25.95 -17.18 21.35
CA ASP A 130 -26.40 -17.85 20.13
C ASP A 130 -25.86 -17.15 18.87
N ILE A 131 -26.01 -15.83 18.78
CA ILE A 131 -25.50 -15.04 17.65
C ILE A 131 -23.99 -15.13 17.56
N SER A 132 -23.25 -14.99 18.67
CA SER A 132 -21.80 -15.12 18.68
C SER A 132 -21.32 -16.49 18.21
N SER A 133 -22.03 -17.58 18.55
CA SER A 133 -21.70 -18.94 18.05
C SER A 133 -21.83 -19.09 16.54
N LYS A 134 -22.66 -18.25 15.91
CA LYS A 134 -22.86 -18.21 14.48
C LYS A 134 -21.86 -17.29 13.76
N MET A 135 -21.12 -16.46 14.49
CA MET A 135 -20.11 -15.53 13.96
C MET A 135 -18.68 -16.03 14.18
N ILE A 136 -18.34 -16.39 15.43
CA ILE A 136 -16.98 -16.75 15.84
C ILE A 136 -16.53 -18.01 15.11
N GLY A 137 -15.33 -17.98 14.54
CA GLY A 137 -14.72 -19.07 13.78
C GLY A 137 -15.25 -19.20 12.35
N LYS A 138 -16.10 -18.27 11.88
CA LYS A 138 -16.67 -18.29 10.52
C LYS A 138 -16.21 -17.10 9.69
N LYS A 139 -16.14 -17.28 8.38
CA LYS A 139 -15.83 -16.17 7.46
C LYS A 139 -17.02 -15.23 7.29
N LEU A 140 -16.78 -13.93 7.38
CA LEU A 140 -17.70 -12.88 6.98
C LEU A 140 -17.32 -12.41 5.57
N PHE A 141 -18.30 -12.44 4.66
CA PHE A 141 -18.18 -11.93 3.30
C PHE A 141 -18.86 -10.55 3.23
N THR A 142 -18.11 -9.52 2.83
CA THR A 142 -18.62 -8.16 2.59
C THR A 142 -18.26 -7.72 1.17
N LYS A 143 -18.82 -6.58 0.72
CA LYS A 143 -18.44 -5.93 -0.55
C LYS A 143 -16.92 -5.69 -0.65
N GLN A 144 -16.26 -5.42 0.48
CA GLN A 144 -14.82 -5.13 0.52
C GLN A 144 -13.93 -6.38 0.58
N THR A 145 -14.43 -7.51 1.09
CA THR A 145 -13.65 -8.75 1.17
C THR A 145 -13.80 -9.65 -0.06
N GLY A 146 -14.89 -9.45 -0.82
CA GLY A 146 -15.29 -10.35 -1.90
C GLY A 146 -15.46 -11.80 -1.42
N GLU A 147 -15.21 -12.75 -2.32
CA GLU A 147 -15.36 -14.19 -2.08
C GLU A 147 -14.33 -14.77 -1.10
N LYS A 148 -13.19 -14.09 -0.89
CA LYS A 148 -12.19 -14.56 0.08
C LYS A 148 -12.73 -14.55 1.51
N GLY A 149 -13.60 -13.58 1.80
CA GLY A 149 -14.10 -13.31 3.14
C GLY A 149 -12.97 -12.96 4.12
N ARG A 150 -13.34 -12.74 5.38
CA ARG A 150 -12.39 -12.61 6.49
C ARG A 150 -12.90 -13.40 7.68
N ILE A 151 -12.01 -14.10 8.36
CA ILE A 151 -12.37 -14.90 9.53
C ILE A 151 -12.78 -13.97 10.68
N CYS A 152 -13.92 -14.23 11.32
CA CYS A 152 -14.33 -13.54 12.52
C CYS A 152 -13.90 -14.38 13.74
N ASN A 153 -12.79 -14.00 14.38
CA ASN A 153 -12.28 -14.72 15.55
C ASN A 153 -12.85 -14.22 16.87
N GLN A 154 -13.50 -13.06 16.85
CA GLN A 154 -14.01 -12.40 18.04
C GLN A 154 -15.16 -11.46 17.68
N VAL A 155 -16.03 -11.18 18.66
CA VAL A 155 -17.11 -10.21 18.54
C VAL A 155 -17.01 -9.16 19.62
N PHE A 156 -17.49 -7.96 19.34
CA PHE A 156 -17.63 -6.89 20.30
C PHE A 156 -19.09 -6.82 20.74
N ILE A 157 -19.33 -6.96 22.04
CA ILE A 157 -20.64 -6.84 22.66
C ILE A 157 -20.70 -5.46 23.30
N CYS A 158 -21.63 -4.62 22.86
CA CYS A 158 -21.80 -3.29 23.43
C CYS A 158 -23.26 -3.01 23.76
N GLU A 159 -23.48 -2.06 24.66
CA GLU A 159 -24.81 -1.50 24.87
C GLU A 159 -25.35 -0.90 23.57
N ARG A 160 -26.66 -1.00 23.37
CA ARG A 160 -27.31 -0.29 22.27
C ARG A 160 -27.55 1.17 22.68
N ARG A 161 -27.20 2.08 21.78
CA ARG A 161 -27.52 3.51 21.88
C ARG A 161 -28.55 3.92 20.84
N TYR A 162 -29.19 5.05 21.06
CA TYR A 162 -30.33 5.52 20.27
C TYR A 162 -30.00 6.88 19.67
N PRO A 163 -29.30 6.90 18.52
CA PRO A 163 -28.93 8.15 17.88
C PRO A 163 -30.17 8.88 17.36
N ARG A 164 -30.26 10.19 17.64
CA ARG A 164 -31.24 11.10 17.03
C ARG A 164 -30.77 11.55 15.65
N ARG A 165 -29.47 11.75 15.49
CA ARG A 165 -28.81 12.15 14.24
C ARG A 165 -27.46 11.45 14.13
N GLU A 166 -27.10 11.10 12.90
CA GLU A 166 -25.83 10.45 12.57
C GLU A 166 -25.04 11.35 11.63
N TYR A 167 -23.77 11.56 11.97
CA TYR A 167 -22.82 12.39 11.24
C TYR A 167 -21.63 11.54 10.83
N TYR A 168 -20.97 11.94 9.75
CA TYR A 168 -19.67 11.39 9.35
C TYR A 168 -18.56 12.35 9.77
N PHE A 169 -17.50 11.84 10.39
CA PHE A 169 -16.31 12.61 10.70
C PHE A 169 -15.05 11.81 10.41
N ALA A 170 -14.05 12.43 9.78
CA ALA A 170 -12.74 11.83 9.60
C ALA A 170 -11.62 12.85 9.67
N ILE A 171 -10.40 12.37 9.95
CA ILE A 171 -9.15 13.10 9.86
C ILE A 171 -8.22 12.29 8.97
N THR A 172 -7.63 12.90 7.96
CA THR A 172 -6.63 12.26 7.09
C THR A 172 -5.51 13.23 6.75
N MET A 173 -4.33 12.71 6.46
CA MET A 173 -3.30 13.49 5.75
C MET A 173 -3.75 13.66 4.30
N GLU A 174 -3.93 14.89 3.85
CA GLU A 174 -4.37 15.20 2.49
C GLU A 174 -3.24 15.90 1.72
N ARG A 175 -2.94 15.39 0.51
CA ARG A 175 -1.75 15.79 -0.26
C ARG A 175 -1.91 17.16 -0.91
N SER A 176 -3.11 17.54 -1.35
CA SER A 176 -3.38 18.87 -1.92
C SER A 176 -3.23 19.99 -0.89
N PHE A 177 -3.53 19.73 0.39
CA PHE A 177 -3.31 20.65 1.51
C PHE A 177 -1.95 20.48 2.19
N GLN A 178 -1.20 19.43 1.85
CA GLN A 178 0.10 19.10 2.46
C GLN A 178 0.04 18.99 3.99
N GLY A 179 -1.07 18.50 4.53
CA GLY A 179 -1.28 18.44 5.97
C GLY A 179 -2.57 17.72 6.37
N PRO A 180 -2.89 17.68 7.68
CA PRO A 180 -4.13 17.09 8.17
C PRO A 180 -5.36 17.88 7.70
N VAL A 181 -6.41 17.16 7.36
CA VAL A 181 -7.72 17.74 7.02
C VAL A 181 -8.80 17.04 7.83
N LEU A 182 -9.61 17.84 8.50
CA LEU A 182 -10.87 17.37 9.08
C LEU A 182 -11.91 17.31 7.96
N ILE A 183 -12.59 16.18 7.85
CA ILE A 183 -13.66 15.92 6.87
C ILE A 183 -14.93 15.64 7.65
N GLY A 184 -16.00 16.39 7.39
CA GLY A 184 -17.27 16.25 8.06
C GLY A 184 -18.44 16.18 7.08
N SER A 185 -19.50 15.46 7.45
CA SER A 185 -20.78 15.48 6.74
C SER A 185 -21.96 15.28 7.70
N SER A 186 -23.10 15.88 7.35
CA SER A 186 -24.40 15.60 7.99
C SER A 186 -24.98 14.24 7.63
N GLN A 187 -24.37 13.54 6.66
CA GLN A 187 -24.80 12.22 6.19
C GLN A 187 -23.91 11.13 6.81
N GLY A 188 -24.15 10.81 8.09
CA GLY A 188 -23.52 9.68 8.78
C GLY A 188 -24.22 8.34 8.52
N GLY A 189 -23.58 7.24 8.95
CA GLY A 189 -24.15 5.88 8.87
C GLY A 189 -24.14 5.26 7.47
N VAL A 190 -23.64 5.99 6.47
CA VAL A 190 -23.56 5.57 5.07
C VAL A 190 -22.10 5.55 4.57
N ASN A 191 -21.89 4.99 3.39
CA ASN A 191 -20.58 5.00 2.75
C ASN A 191 -20.28 6.43 2.25
N ILE A 192 -19.15 7.00 2.69
CA ILE A 192 -18.83 8.40 2.41
C ILE A 192 -18.44 8.63 0.95
N GLU A 193 -17.88 7.62 0.28
CA GLU A 193 -17.51 7.70 -1.13
C GLU A 193 -18.76 7.82 -2.03
N ASP A 194 -19.84 7.11 -1.68
CA ASP A 194 -21.14 7.26 -2.34
C ASP A 194 -21.69 8.68 -2.15
N VAL A 195 -21.63 9.24 -0.92
CA VAL A 195 -22.03 10.63 -0.64
C VAL A 195 -21.19 11.62 -1.45
N ALA A 196 -19.88 11.45 -1.51
CA ALA A 196 -18.98 12.33 -2.26
C ALA A 196 -19.25 12.30 -3.77
N ALA A 197 -19.69 11.15 -4.30
CA ALA A 197 -20.04 11.00 -5.71
C ALA A 197 -21.42 11.60 -6.05
N GLU A 198 -22.41 11.40 -5.18
CA GLU A 198 -23.80 11.86 -5.41
C GLU A 198 -24.01 13.32 -5.01
N ASN A 199 -23.41 13.76 -3.89
CA ASN A 199 -23.55 15.10 -3.34
C ASN A 199 -22.21 15.58 -2.73
N PRO A 200 -21.25 16.02 -3.55
CA PRO A 200 -19.94 16.48 -3.08
C PRO A 200 -20.02 17.67 -2.11
N ASP A 201 -21.06 18.51 -2.23
CA ASP A 201 -21.27 19.67 -1.35
C ASP A 201 -21.64 19.28 0.09
N ALA A 202 -22.07 18.03 0.31
CA ALA A 202 -22.28 17.48 1.64
C ALA A 202 -20.97 17.17 2.39
N ILE A 203 -19.81 17.24 1.70
CA ILE A 203 -18.49 16.97 2.28
C ILE A 203 -17.81 18.28 2.63
N ILE A 204 -17.74 18.58 3.92
CA ILE A 204 -17.07 19.76 4.43
C ILE A 204 -15.62 19.39 4.74
N LYS A 205 -14.67 20.17 4.23
CA LYS A 205 -13.25 20.01 4.51
C LYS A 205 -12.73 21.23 5.26
N GLU A 206 -11.99 20.99 6.33
CA GLU A 206 -11.36 22.02 7.16
C GLU A 206 -9.87 21.66 7.32
N PRO A 207 -8.97 22.26 6.52
CA PRO A 207 -7.54 21.99 6.61
C PRO A 207 -6.95 22.56 7.90
N ILE A 208 -6.02 21.82 8.50
CA ILE A 208 -5.35 22.18 9.74
C ILE A 208 -3.86 22.39 9.48
N ASP A 209 -3.33 23.52 9.94
CA ASP A 209 -1.90 23.74 9.97
C ASP A 209 -1.26 22.79 10.99
N ILE A 210 -0.28 21.99 10.55
CA ILE A 210 0.35 20.96 11.39
C ILE A 210 1.22 21.56 12.51
N VAL A 211 1.70 22.79 12.36
CA VAL A 211 2.57 23.48 13.32
C VAL A 211 1.73 24.19 14.38
N GLU A 212 0.68 24.90 13.97
CA GLU A 212 -0.22 25.58 14.90
C GLU A 212 -1.17 24.61 15.61
N GLY A 213 -1.56 23.52 14.93
CA GLY A 213 -2.54 22.57 15.39
C GLY A 213 -3.99 23.02 15.19
N ILE A 214 -4.93 22.18 15.60
CA ILE A 214 -6.37 22.48 15.51
C ILE A 214 -6.75 23.62 16.46
N LYS A 215 -7.43 24.64 15.94
CA LYS A 215 -8.02 25.72 16.76
C LYS A 215 -9.47 25.42 17.11
N LYS A 216 -9.91 25.83 18.30
CA LYS A 216 -11.29 25.60 18.76
C LYS A 216 -12.31 26.19 17.78
N GLU A 217 -12.03 27.36 17.22
CA GLU A 217 -12.90 28.05 16.26
C GLU A 217 -13.08 27.24 14.96
N GLN A 218 -12.06 26.49 14.54
CA GLN A 218 -12.15 25.61 13.36
C GLN A 218 -13.05 24.41 13.66
N ALA A 219 -12.86 23.77 14.82
CA ALA A 219 -13.68 22.65 15.25
C ALA A 219 -15.16 23.05 15.42
N VAL A 220 -15.42 24.19 16.07
CA VAL A 220 -16.77 24.76 16.22
C VAL A 220 -17.41 25.06 14.86
N ARG A 221 -16.67 25.70 13.95
CA ARG A 221 -17.15 25.99 12.60
C ARG A 221 -17.50 24.71 11.84
N LEU A 222 -16.67 23.68 11.94
CA LEU A 222 -16.94 22.39 11.30
C LEU A 222 -18.19 21.73 11.88
N ALA A 223 -18.31 21.66 13.21
CA ALA A 223 -19.49 21.10 13.88
C ALA A 223 -20.79 21.84 13.49
N GLN A 224 -20.76 23.17 13.40
CA GLN A 224 -21.89 23.96 12.92
C GLN A 224 -22.26 23.64 11.47
N LYS A 225 -21.27 23.57 10.57
CA LYS A 225 -21.50 23.22 9.16
C LYS A 225 -22.02 21.79 8.98
N MET A 226 -21.59 20.86 9.83
CA MET A 226 -22.12 19.50 9.87
C MET A 226 -23.57 19.45 10.36
N GLY A 227 -24.09 20.51 10.98
CA GLY A 227 -25.48 20.60 11.42
C GLY A 227 -25.72 20.05 12.83
N PHE A 228 -24.70 20.07 13.70
CA PHE A 228 -24.92 19.85 15.13
C PHE A 228 -25.82 20.95 15.73
N PRO A 229 -26.77 20.62 16.62
CA PRO A 229 -27.61 21.63 17.26
C PRO A 229 -26.78 22.53 18.19
N PRO A 230 -27.16 23.81 18.39
CA PRO A 230 -26.34 24.79 19.11
C PRO A 230 -25.85 24.35 20.49
N ASN A 231 -26.65 23.56 21.22
CA ASN A 231 -26.30 23.06 22.54
C ASN A 231 -25.26 21.91 22.53
N LEU A 232 -24.97 21.31 21.38
CA LEU A 232 -24.00 20.20 21.21
C LEU A 232 -22.78 20.60 20.38
N VAL A 233 -22.76 21.79 19.79
CA VAL A 233 -21.65 22.26 18.93
C VAL A 233 -20.32 22.26 19.69
N ASP A 234 -20.29 22.76 20.92
CA ASP A 234 -19.06 22.79 21.72
C ASP A 234 -18.57 21.38 22.06
N GLU A 235 -19.47 20.46 22.44
CA GLU A 235 -19.12 19.08 22.76
C GLU A 235 -18.59 18.32 21.52
N ALA A 236 -19.24 18.51 20.36
CA ALA A 236 -18.75 17.96 19.10
C ALA A 236 -17.36 18.51 18.75
N ALA A 237 -17.15 19.82 18.90
CA ALA A 237 -15.86 20.46 18.66
C ALA A 237 -14.76 19.93 19.60
N GLU A 238 -15.07 19.74 20.89
CA GLU A 238 -14.15 19.14 21.86
C GLU A 238 -13.76 17.71 21.48
N ASN A 239 -14.71 16.89 21.03
CA ASN A 239 -14.43 15.55 20.53
C ASN A 239 -13.55 15.58 19.27
N MET A 240 -13.79 16.50 18.33
CA MET A 240 -12.94 16.68 17.14
C MET A 240 -11.49 17.05 17.50
N ILE A 241 -11.31 17.92 18.50
CA ILE A 241 -9.97 18.29 19.01
C ILE A 241 -9.28 17.08 19.66
N LYS A 242 -9.99 16.31 20.48
CA LYS A 242 -9.46 15.07 21.07
C LYS A 242 -9.06 14.05 20.00
N LEU A 243 -9.88 13.88 18.96
CA LEU A 243 -9.59 13.01 17.82
C LEU A 243 -8.35 13.48 17.05
N TYR A 244 -8.19 14.79 16.84
CA TYR A 244 -6.98 15.35 16.22
C TYR A 244 -5.73 15.10 17.07
N ASN A 245 -5.83 15.26 18.39
CA ASN A 245 -4.71 14.97 19.29
C ASN A 245 -4.36 13.47 19.27
N LEU A 246 -5.36 12.59 19.19
CA LEU A 246 -5.17 11.15 19.03
C LEU A 246 -4.48 10.83 17.70
N PHE A 247 -4.92 11.47 16.61
CA PHE A 247 -4.36 11.33 15.27
C PHE A 247 -2.85 11.60 15.26
N LEU A 248 -2.43 12.71 15.89
CA LEU A 248 -1.00 13.05 16.01
C LEU A 248 -0.26 12.12 16.97
N LYS A 249 -0.84 11.84 18.14
CA LYS A 249 -0.18 11.06 19.21
C LYS A 249 0.24 9.67 18.74
N TYR A 250 -0.60 9.01 17.95
CA TYR A 250 -0.37 7.63 17.51
C TYR A 250 0.11 7.51 16.07
N ASP A 251 0.50 8.61 15.42
CA ASP A 251 0.94 8.61 14.02
C ASP A 251 -0.12 7.98 13.08
N ALA A 252 -1.39 8.35 13.28
CA ALA A 252 -2.46 7.89 12.43
C ALA A 252 -2.34 8.53 11.03
N THR A 253 -2.61 7.73 10.00
CA THR A 253 -2.81 8.24 8.63
C THR A 253 -4.27 8.60 8.39
N MET A 254 -5.18 7.95 9.10
CA MET A 254 -6.61 8.21 9.04
C MET A 254 -7.28 7.85 10.37
N ILE A 255 -8.18 8.70 10.84
CA ILE A 255 -9.22 8.35 11.81
C ILE A 255 -10.55 8.60 11.13
N GLU A 256 -11.42 7.60 11.09
CA GLU A 256 -12.78 7.70 10.57
C GLU A 256 -13.77 7.29 11.67
N ILE A 257 -14.72 8.17 11.98
CA ILE A 257 -15.83 7.95 12.90
C ILE A 257 -17.12 7.96 12.09
N ASN A 258 -17.76 6.79 11.99
CA ASN A 258 -18.94 6.63 11.16
C ASN A 258 -19.94 5.61 11.74
N PRO A 259 -20.93 6.03 12.55
CA PRO A 259 -21.31 7.42 12.78
C PRO A 259 -20.70 8.06 14.05
N MET A 260 -20.50 9.37 14.00
CA MET A 260 -20.51 10.25 15.18
C MET A 260 -21.96 10.70 15.39
N VAL A 261 -22.50 10.64 16.61
CA VAL A 261 -23.95 10.78 16.82
C VAL A 261 -24.31 11.82 17.87
N GLU A 262 -25.49 12.41 17.69
CA GLU A 262 -26.28 12.96 18.80
C GLU A 262 -27.07 11.79 19.42
N ASP A 263 -26.73 11.38 20.63
CA ASP A 263 -27.50 10.35 21.34
C ASP A 263 -28.80 10.90 21.93
N ALA A 264 -29.78 10.03 22.16
CA ALA A 264 -31.04 10.37 22.82
C ALA A 264 -30.86 11.00 24.21
N SER A 265 -29.75 10.72 24.91
CA SER A 265 -29.41 11.36 26.19
C SER A 265 -28.89 12.80 26.04
N GLY A 266 -28.76 13.32 24.83
CA GLY A 266 -28.31 14.69 24.57
C GLY A 266 -26.80 14.88 24.71
N VAL A 267 -26.02 13.87 24.33
CA VAL A 267 -24.54 13.92 24.30
C VAL A 267 -24.02 13.54 22.93
N VAL A 268 -22.77 13.89 22.63
CA VAL A 268 -22.09 13.53 21.39
C VAL A 268 -21.23 12.28 21.62
N MET A 269 -21.45 11.25 20.81
CA MET A 269 -20.77 9.95 20.97
C MET A 269 -20.19 9.44 19.64
N CYS A 270 -19.06 8.74 19.71
CA CYS A 270 -18.49 8.04 18.56
C CYS A 270 -18.93 6.57 18.58
N MET A 271 -19.74 6.14 17.60
CA MET A 271 -20.41 4.82 17.61
C MET A 271 -19.66 3.71 16.88
N ASP A 272 -18.85 4.07 15.89
CA ASP A 272 -17.92 3.20 15.18
C ASP A 272 -16.64 4.00 14.87
N ALA A 273 -15.49 3.33 14.85
CA ALA A 273 -14.20 3.95 14.64
C ALA A 273 -13.28 3.03 13.85
N LYS A 274 -12.72 3.56 12.77
CA LYS A 274 -11.68 2.93 11.97
C LYS A 274 -10.45 3.82 11.98
N ILE A 275 -9.34 3.29 12.50
CA ILE A 275 -8.07 4.01 12.56
C ILE A 275 -7.03 3.25 11.75
N ASN A 276 -6.36 3.98 10.87
CA ASN A 276 -5.19 3.52 10.13
C ASN A 276 -3.95 4.24 10.65
N PHE A 277 -2.85 3.51 10.81
CA PHE A 277 -1.58 4.01 11.34
C PHE A 277 -0.49 3.98 10.27
N ASP A 278 0.45 4.94 10.34
CA ASP A 278 1.62 4.97 9.47
C ASP A 278 2.60 3.87 9.86
N SER A 279 2.82 2.90 8.97
CA SER A 279 3.79 1.82 9.20
C SER A 279 5.23 2.30 9.39
N ASN A 280 5.59 3.48 8.86
CA ASN A 280 6.90 4.07 9.11
C ASN A 280 7.09 4.52 10.56
N SER A 281 6.01 4.66 11.33
CA SER A 281 6.07 5.04 12.75
C SER A 281 6.27 3.86 13.70
N ALA A 282 6.31 2.62 13.19
CA ALA A 282 6.35 1.40 14.00
C ALA A 282 7.46 1.40 15.07
N TYR A 283 8.62 1.98 14.75
CA TYR A 283 9.76 2.09 15.67
C TYR A 283 9.46 2.89 16.95
N ARG A 284 8.49 3.82 16.91
CA ARG A 284 8.07 4.64 18.05
C ARG A 284 6.66 4.34 18.56
N GLN A 285 5.88 3.55 17.81
CA GLN A 285 4.50 3.17 18.15
C GLN A 285 4.35 1.69 18.54
N LYS A 286 5.33 1.10 19.22
CA LYS A 286 5.35 -0.35 19.51
C LYS A 286 4.05 -0.89 20.11
N LYS A 287 3.43 -0.19 21.09
CA LYS A 287 2.15 -0.59 21.71
C LYS A 287 1.04 -0.79 20.67
N ILE A 288 0.99 0.05 19.64
CA ILE A 288 -0.02 -0.01 18.57
C ILE A 288 0.27 -1.18 17.63
N PHE A 289 1.53 -1.36 17.21
CA PHE A 289 1.91 -2.44 16.30
C PHE A 289 1.86 -3.83 16.94
N ASP A 290 2.01 -3.92 18.27
CA ASP A 290 1.78 -5.15 19.03
C ASP A 290 0.29 -5.60 18.99
N MET A 291 -0.64 -4.72 18.60
CA MET A 291 -2.07 -5.04 18.45
C MET A 291 -2.45 -5.59 17.06
N GLN A 292 -1.50 -5.71 16.12
CA GLN A 292 -1.75 -6.17 14.77
C GLN A 292 -2.33 -7.60 14.75
N ASP A 293 -3.44 -7.77 14.01
CA ASP A 293 -4.07 -9.07 13.83
C ASP A 293 -3.76 -9.67 12.45
N TRP A 294 -2.70 -10.48 12.40
CA TRP A 294 -2.28 -11.20 11.20
C TRP A 294 -3.31 -12.19 10.66
N THR A 295 -4.31 -12.61 11.46
CA THR A 295 -5.38 -13.50 10.96
C THR A 295 -6.30 -12.81 9.94
N GLN A 296 -6.22 -11.48 9.88
CA GLN A 296 -7.00 -10.64 8.99
C GLN A 296 -6.23 -10.27 7.72
N GLU A 297 -5.01 -10.75 7.52
CA GLU A 297 -4.15 -10.45 6.36
C GLU A 297 -3.89 -11.72 5.52
N ASP A 298 -3.37 -11.58 4.30
CA ASP A 298 -2.91 -12.76 3.52
C ASP A 298 -1.62 -13.28 4.17
N GLN A 299 -1.50 -14.61 4.30
CA GLN A 299 -0.32 -15.23 4.90
C GLN A 299 0.96 -14.87 4.12
N ARG A 300 0.88 -14.68 2.81
CA ARG A 300 2.01 -14.25 1.98
C ARG A 300 2.49 -12.85 2.33
N ASP A 301 1.58 -11.97 2.72
CA ASP A 301 1.93 -10.61 3.12
C ASP A 301 2.69 -10.61 4.45
N ARG A 302 2.27 -11.47 5.38
CA ARG A 302 2.97 -11.69 6.65
C ARG A 302 4.38 -12.24 6.43
N ASP A 303 4.53 -13.21 5.54
CA ASP A 303 5.83 -13.82 5.27
C ASP A 303 6.75 -12.86 4.50
N ALA A 304 6.21 -12.04 3.61
CA ALA A 304 6.94 -10.94 2.98
C ALA A 304 7.42 -9.90 3.99
N ALA A 305 6.57 -9.48 4.93
CA ALA A 305 6.94 -8.51 5.97
C ALA A 305 8.10 -9.01 6.85
N LYS A 306 8.13 -10.31 7.19
CA LYS A 306 9.25 -10.92 7.95
C LYS A 306 10.57 -10.89 7.17
N ALA A 307 10.50 -10.94 5.85
CA ALA A 307 11.66 -10.91 4.96
C ALA A 307 12.03 -9.49 4.51
N ASP A 308 11.35 -8.46 5.02
CA ASP A 308 11.50 -7.07 4.60
C ASP A 308 11.27 -6.90 3.08
N LEU A 309 10.22 -7.55 2.57
CA LEU A 309 9.81 -7.51 1.17
C LEU A 309 8.45 -6.81 1.03
N ASN A 310 8.31 -5.97 0.02
CA ASN A 310 7.01 -5.37 -0.30
C ASN A 310 6.29 -6.26 -1.29
N TYR A 311 5.30 -7.01 -0.81
CA TYR A 311 4.54 -7.95 -1.61
C TYR A 311 3.05 -7.61 -1.64
N ILE A 312 2.43 -7.74 -2.80
CA ILE A 312 0.97 -7.72 -2.96
C ILE A 312 0.60 -8.84 -3.93
N GLY A 313 -0.18 -9.81 -3.44
CA GLY A 313 -0.74 -10.86 -4.29
C GLY A 313 -1.86 -10.34 -5.19
N LEU A 314 -1.81 -10.71 -6.46
CA LEU A 314 -2.81 -10.42 -7.50
C LEU A 314 -3.41 -11.74 -8.01
N ASP A 315 -4.35 -11.66 -8.96
CA ASP A 315 -5.07 -12.83 -9.49
C ASP A 315 -4.55 -13.29 -10.86
N GLY A 316 -3.23 -13.21 -11.06
CA GLY A 316 -2.56 -13.60 -12.30
C GLY A 316 -1.77 -14.90 -12.20
N ASN A 317 -0.96 -15.15 -13.22
CA ASN A 317 -0.16 -16.36 -13.38
C ASN A 317 1.33 -16.08 -13.70
N ILE A 318 1.73 -14.82 -13.83
CA ILE A 318 3.11 -14.40 -14.03
C ILE A 318 3.65 -13.78 -12.74
N GLY A 319 4.57 -14.48 -12.07
CA GLY A 319 5.23 -13.94 -10.89
C GLY A 319 6.20 -12.81 -11.26
N CYS A 320 6.22 -11.72 -10.51
CA CYS A 320 7.18 -10.63 -10.73
C CYS A 320 8.17 -10.56 -9.56
N LEU A 321 9.47 -10.40 -9.85
CA LEU A 321 10.49 -10.04 -8.87
C LEU A 321 11.29 -8.86 -9.41
N VAL A 322 11.16 -7.70 -8.77
CA VAL A 322 11.69 -6.43 -9.27
C VAL A 322 12.35 -5.65 -8.14
N ASN A 323 13.35 -4.82 -8.45
CA ASN A 323 13.87 -3.83 -7.52
C ASN A 323 13.35 -2.42 -7.85
N GLY A 324 12.77 -1.77 -6.84
CA GLY A 324 12.16 -0.44 -6.93
C GLY A 324 10.67 -0.49 -7.29
N ALA A 325 9.84 0.09 -6.44
CA ALA A 325 8.37 0.11 -6.58
C ALA A 325 7.88 0.62 -7.95
N GLY A 326 8.47 1.70 -8.48
CA GLY A 326 8.09 2.24 -9.79
C GLY A 326 8.36 1.26 -10.94
N LEU A 327 9.51 0.58 -10.91
CA LEU A 327 9.85 -0.44 -11.91
C LEU A 327 8.97 -1.69 -11.74
N ALA A 328 8.62 -2.05 -10.51
CA ALA A 328 7.72 -3.17 -10.23
C ALA A 328 6.33 -2.92 -10.84
N MET A 329 5.77 -1.71 -10.67
CA MET A 329 4.52 -1.31 -11.33
C MET A 329 4.65 -1.34 -12.86
N ALA A 330 5.68 -0.72 -13.42
CA ALA A 330 5.90 -0.73 -14.87
C ALA A 330 6.07 -2.15 -15.45
N THR A 331 6.67 -3.06 -14.69
CA THR A 331 6.83 -4.47 -15.08
C THR A 331 5.48 -5.18 -15.14
N MET A 332 4.60 -4.96 -14.16
CA MET A 332 3.24 -5.50 -14.20
C MET A 332 2.43 -4.92 -15.36
N ASP A 333 2.55 -3.61 -15.60
CA ASP A 333 1.83 -2.92 -16.67
C ASP A 333 2.26 -3.43 -18.05
N ILE A 334 3.56 -3.63 -18.28
CA ILE A 334 4.05 -4.15 -19.57
C ILE A 334 3.69 -5.63 -19.78
N ILE A 335 3.68 -6.45 -18.72
CA ILE A 335 3.13 -7.82 -18.79
C ILE A 335 1.66 -7.75 -19.26
N LYS A 336 0.87 -6.87 -18.64
CA LYS A 336 -0.54 -6.71 -18.97
C LYS A 336 -0.75 -6.17 -20.39
N LEU A 337 0.07 -5.23 -20.83
CA LEU A 337 0.05 -4.65 -22.17
C LEU A 337 0.23 -5.70 -23.25
N HIS A 338 1.07 -6.71 -23.02
CA HIS A 338 1.27 -7.82 -23.96
C HIS A 338 0.24 -8.95 -23.82
N GLY A 339 -0.72 -8.83 -22.91
CA GLY A 339 -1.80 -9.81 -22.71
C GLY A 339 -1.53 -10.85 -21.63
N GLY A 340 -0.42 -10.73 -20.89
CA GLY A 340 -0.16 -11.52 -19.69
C GLY A 340 -0.98 -11.05 -18.48
N THR A 341 -0.93 -11.82 -17.40
CA THR A 341 -1.60 -11.47 -16.13
C THR A 341 -0.62 -11.55 -14.96
N PRO A 342 -0.17 -10.41 -14.40
CA PRO A 342 0.76 -10.42 -13.27
C PRO A 342 0.09 -11.03 -12.04
N ALA A 343 0.77 -11.98 -11.41
CA ALA A 343 0.34 -12.72 -10.22
C ALA A 343 0.66 -11.97 -8.92
N ASN A 344 1.62 -11.05 -8.95
CA ASN A 344 1.98 -10.25 -7.79
C ASN A 344 2.73 -8.97 -8.18
N PHE A 345 2.67 -8.00 -7.27
CA PHE A 345 3.69 -6.96 -7.10
C PHE A 345 4.72 -7.48 -6.09
N LEU A 346 6.02 -7.35 -6.40
CA LEU A 346 7.08 -7.60 -5.42
C LEU A 346 8.27 -6.69 -5.68
N ASP A 347 8.58 -5.85 -4.69
CA ASP A 347 9.77 -5.00 -4.65
C ASP A 347 10.76 -5.51 -3.60
N VAL A 348 11.93 -5.97 -4.06
CA VAL A 348 13.05 -6.46 -3.21
C VAL A 348 13.96 -5.33 -2.69
N GLY A 349 13.75 -4.09 -3.12
CA GLY A 349 14.60 -2.95 -2.79
C GLY A 349 15.92 -2.88 -3.57
N GLY A 350 16.59 -1.72 -3.50
CA GLY A 350 17.81 -1.45 -4.28
C GLY A 350 19.08 -2.18 -3.84
N GLY A 351 19.06 -2.81 -2.66
CA GLY A 351 20.19 -3.51 -2.05
C GLY A 351 19.87 -4.95 -1.65
N ALA A 352 19.03 -5.63 -2.43
CA ALA A 352 18.52 -6.96 -2.11
C ALA A 352 19.63 -7.99 -1.84
N THR A 353 19.52 -8.71 -0.74
CA THR A 353 20.43 -9.82 -0.41
C THR A 353 20.04 -11.12 -1.13
N VAL A 354 20.96 -12.07 -1.22
CA VAL A 354 20.66 -13.42 -1.77
C VAL A 354 19.54 -14.10 -0.98
N GLN A 355 19.51 -13.89 0.34
CA GLN A 355 18.45 -14.40 1.22
C GLN A 355 17.09 -13.78 0.86
N GLN A 356 17.01 -12.45 0.69
CA GLN A 356 15.78 -11.78 0.28
C GLN A 356 15.28 -12.25 -1.10
N VAL A 357 16.19 -12.46 -2.06
CA VAL A 357 15.84 -13.03 -3.36
C VAL A 357 15.28 -14.45 -3.22
N THR A 358 15.86 -15.26 -2.34
CA THR A 358 15.39 -16.64 -2.07
C THR A 358 14.01 -16.64 -1.43
N GLU A 359 13.76 -15.79 -0.43
CA GLU A 359 12.44 -15.63 0.19
C GLU A 359 11.41 -15.09 -0.81
N ALA A 360 11.80 -14.16 -1.69
CA ALA A 360 10.94 -13.68 -2.77
C ALA A 360 10.51 -14.83 -3.71
N PHE A 361 11.42 -15.71 -4.10
CA PHE A 361 11.07 -16.90 -4.88
C PHE A 361 10.13 -17.85 -4.12
N LYS A 362 10.34 -18.10 -2.82
CA LYS A 362 9.42 -18.90 -1.99
C LYS A 362 8.02 -18.29 -1.96
N LEU A 363 7.92 -16.97 -1.79
CA LEU A 363 6.66 -16.24 -1.77
C LEU A 363 5.91 -16.35 -3.10
N ILE A 364 6.59 -16.06 -4.21
CA ILE A 364 5.99 -16.15 -5.55
C ILE A 364 5.50 -17.57 -5.82
N THR A 365 6.32 -18.57 -5.54
CA THR A 365 6.03 -19.99 -5.87
C THR A 365 5.10 -20.68 -4.86
N SER A 366 4.79 -20.03 -3.74
CA SER A 366 3.72 -20.46 -2.83
C SER A 366 2.34 -20.39 -3.51
N ASP A 367 2.17 -19.47 -4.46
CA ASP A 367 0.96 -19.36 -5.26
C ASP A 367 0.98 -20.36 -6.43
N LYS A 368 0.08 -21.33 -6.38
CA LYS A 368 -0.02 -22.40 -7.40
C LYS A 368 -0.53 -21.91 -8.74
N LYS A 369 -1.05 -20.68 -8.83
CA LYS A 369 -1.45 -20.07 -10.11
C LYS A 369 -0.25 -19.60 -10.93
N VAL A 370 0.94 -19.46 -10.33
CA VAL A 370 2.14 -18.97 -11.01
C VAL A 370 2.70 -20.04 -11.95
N LEU A 371 2.80 -19.69 -13.24
CA LEU A 371 3.25 -20.55 -14.33
C LEU A 371 4.59 -20.10 -14.95
N ALA A 372 4.99 -18.86 -14.72
CA ALA A 372 6.29 -18.30 -15.09
C ALA A 372 6.67 -17.17 -14.12
N ILE A 373 7.96 -16.81 -14.07
CA ILE A 373 8.45 -15.70 -13.25
C ILE A 373 9.28 -14.76 -14.11
N LEU A 374 8.89 -13.48 -14.14
CA LEU A 374 9.70 -12.39 -14.68
C LEU A 374 10.52 -11.74 -13.56
N VAL A 375 11.84 -11.92 -13.63
CA VAL A 375 12.81 -11.17 -12.83
C VAL A 375 13.28 -9.98 -13.64
N ASN A 376 13.00 -8.77 -13.18
CA ASN A 376 13.47 -7.54 -13.83
C ASN A 376 14.26 -6.72 -12.81
N ILE A 377 15.60 -6.76 -12.90
CA ILE A 377 16.47 -6.05 -11.97
C ILE A 377 17.35 -5.04 -12.71
N PHE A 378 17.27 -3.79 -12.28
CA PHE A 378 18.21 -2.74 -12.69
C PHE A 378 19.29 -2.62 -11.61
N GLY A 379 20.46 -3.20 -11.88
CA GLY A 379 21.67 -3.13 -11.08
C GLY A 379 22.26 -1.72 -11.08
N GLY A 380 21.80 -0.91 -10.14
CA GLY A 380 22.41 0.37 -9.77
C GLY A 380 23.70 0.13 -8.97
N ILE A 381 23.60 0.10 -7.64
CA ILE A 381 24.73 -0.17 -6.74
C ILE A 381 25.11 -1.66 -6.75
N MET A 382 24.15 -2.53 -7.07
CA MET A 382 24.37 -3.98 -7.13
C MET A 382 24.97 -4.41 -8.46
N ARG A 383 25.91 -5.37 -8.42
CA ARG A 383 26.46 -6.01 -9.61
C ARG A 383 25.56 -7.14 -10.10
N CYS A 384 25.34 -7.19 -11.42
CA CYS A 384 24.44 -8.16 -12.03
C CYS A 384 24.92 -9.61 -11.86
N ASP A 385 26.23 -9.85 -11.83
CA ASP A 385 26.79 -11.19 -11.68
C ASP A 385 26.50 -11.79 -10.30
N VAL A 386 26.55 -10.99 -9.23
CA VAL A 386 26.16 -11.40 -7.87
C VAL A 386 24.67 -11.71 -7.81
N ILE A 387 23.83 -10.89 -8.44
CA ILE A 387 22.37 -11.11 -8.51
C ILE A 387 22.06 -12.41 -9.27
N ALA A 388 22.68 -12.61 -10.44
CA ALA A 388 22.51 -13.83 -11.22
C ALA A 388 22.93 -15.08 -10.44
N GLN A 389 24.03 -15.01 -9.68
CA GLN A 389 24.46 -16.09 -8.80
C GLN A 389 23.42 -16.38 -7.72
N GLY A 390 22.85 -15.35 -7.09
CA GLY A 390 21.76 -15.49 -6.12
C GLY A 390 20.51 -16.13 -6.71
N ILE A 391 20.11 -15.73 -7.92
CA ILE A 391 18.99 -16.34 -8.65
C ILE A 391 19.27 -17.82 -8.92
N VAL A 392 20.44 -18.15 -9.47
CA VAL A 392 20.81 -19.55 -9.78
C VAL A 392 20.83 -20.42 -8.52
N MET A 393 21.32 -19.89 -7.40
CA MET A 393 21.30 -20.58 -6.10
C MET A 393 19.86 -20.81 -5.63
N ALA A 394 19.03 -19.76 -5.57
CA ALA A 394 17.65 -19.87 -5.14
C ALA A 394 16.84 -20.88 -5.97
N VAL A 395 17.05 -20.90 -7.29
CA VAL A 395 16.38 -21.85 -8.20
C VAL A 395 16.80 -23.29 -7.91
N LYS A 396 18.08 -23.54 -7.60
CA LYS A 396 18.58 -24.88 -7.25
C LYS A 396 18.11 -25.31 -5.87
N ASP A 397 18.23 -24.45 -4.88
CA ASP A 397 17.91 -24.75 -3.48
C ASP A 397 16.41 -25.04 -3.30
N LEU A 398 15.55 -24.35 -4.05
CA LEU A 398 14.11 -24.55 -4.04
C LEU A 398 13.62 -25.58 -5.08
N ASP A 399 14.52 -26.17 -5.85
CA ASP A 399 14.24 -27.07 -6.98
C ASP A 399 13.13 -26.56 -7.93
N LEU A 400 13.21 -25.28 -8.31
CA LEU A 400 12.14 -24.63 -9.08
C LEU A 400 12.05 -25.21 -10.49
N LYS A 401 10.86 -25.70 -10.85
CA LYS A 401 10.54 -26.20 -12.20
C LYS A 401 9.91 -25.14 -13.10
N ILE A 402 9.40 -24.06 -12.49
CA ILE A 402 8.75 -22.95 -13.16
C ILE A 402 9.79 -22.20 -13.99
N PRO A 403 9.53 -21.93 -15.27
CA PRO A 403 10.45 -21.18 -16.12
C PRO A 403 10.58 -19.73 -15.66
N ILE A 404 11.79 -19.19 -15.78
CA ILE A 404 12.13 -17.85 -15.31
C ILE A 404 12.68 -17.03 -16.47
N VAL A 405 12.08 -15.88 -16.75
CA VAL A 405 12.62 -14.87 -17.64
C VAL A 405 13.36 -13.84 -16.80
N VAL A 406 14.61 -13.54 -17.15
CA VAL A 406 15.49 -12.67 -16.38
C VAL A 406 15.98 -11.54 -17.27
N ARG A 407 15.63 -10.32 -16.88
CA ARG A 407 16.18 -9.09 -17.44
C ARG A 407 17.06 -8.42 -16.38
N LEU A 408 18.36 -8.42 -16.62
CA LEU A 408 19.34 -7.68 -15.80
C LEU A 408 19.90 -6.53 -16.62
N GLN A 409 20.05 -5.37 -16.01
CA GLN A 409 20.78 -4.23 -16.58
C GLN A 409 21.69 -3.63 -15.53
N GLY A 410 22.90 -3.22 -15.90
CA GLY A 410 23.85 -2.61 -14.99
C GLY A 410 25.25 -3.18 -15.11
N THR A 411 26.03 -3.07 -14.03
CA THR A 411 27.43 -3.50 -14.02
C THR A 411 27.57 -5.02 -14.14
N ARG A 412 28.53 -5.49 -14.96
CA ARG A 412 28.83 -6.92 -15.21
C ARG A 412 27.64 -7.75 -15.71
N VAL A 413 26.76 -7.14 -16.52
CA VAL A 413 25.59 -7.83 -17.09
C VAL A 413 25.97 -9.02 -17.99
N ASP A 414 27.06 -8.92 -18.74
CA ASP A 414 27.48 -10.01 -19.64
C ASP A 414 27.98 -11.24 -18.86
N ASP A 415 28.70 -11.02 -17.76
CA ASP A 415 29.09 -12.09 -16.84
C ASP A 415 27.85 -12.75 -16.22
N ALA A 416 26.84 -11.96 -15.86
CA ALA A 416 25.59 -12.46 -15.32
C ALA A 416 24.85 -13.36 -16.32
N LYS A 417 24.80 -12.98 -17.61
CA LYS A 417 24.24 -13.81 -18.68
C LYS A 417 25.04 -15.10 -18.90
N ALA A 418 26.36 -15.03 -18.82
CA ALA A 418 27.22 -16.20 -18.93
C ALA A 418 26.97 -17.18 -17.77
N LEU A 419 26.85 -16.69 -16.53
CA LEU A 419 26.50 -17.48 -15.35
C LEU A 419 25.14 -18.16 -15.50
N ILE A 420 24.12 -17.43 -15.94
CA ILE A 420 22.78 -17.98 -16.19
C ILE A 420 22.83 -19.07 -17.25
N THR A 421 23.52 -18.83 -18.37
CA THR A 421 23.64 -19.80 -19.48
C THR A 421 24.37 -21.07 -19.05
N ALA A 422 25.45 -20.93 -18.28
CA ALA A 422 26.23 -22.07 -17.78
C ALA A 422 25.49 -22.90 -16.72
N SER A 423 24.43 -22.36 -16.10
CA SER A 423 23.71 -23.04 -15.01
C SER A 423 22.93 -24.28 -15.47
N GLY A 424 22.56 -24.36 -16.75
CA GLY A 424 21.70 -25.42 -17.30
C GLY A 424 20.24 -25.38 -16.83
N LEU A 425 19.85 -24.35 -16.08
CA LEU A 425 18.51 -24.17 -15.54
C LEU A 425 17.57 -23.58 -16.59
N LYS A 426 16.25 -23.68 -16.36
CA LYS A 426 15.21 -23.06 -17.21
C LYS A 426 15.11 -21.55 -16.99
N ILE A 427 16.23 -20.85 -17.17
CA ILE A 427 16.35 -19.41 -16.99
C ILE A 427 16.68 -18.78 -18.35
N LEU A 428 15.88 -17.81 -18.75
CA LEU A 428 15.96 -17.12 -20.04
C LEU A 428 16.42 -15.69 -19.85
N ALA A 429 17.65 -15.36 -20.27
CA ALA A 429 18.14 -14.00 -20.20
C ALA A 429 17.68 -13.15 -21.40
N CYS A 430 17.22 -11.93 -21.12
CA CYS A 430 16.84 -10.91 -22.11
C CYS A 430 17.39 -9.53 -21.75
N ASP A 431 17.51 -8.66 -22.76
CA ASP A 431 18.15 -7.35 -22.62
C ASP A 431 17.12 -6.25 -22.36
N ASP A 432 16.01 -6.32 -23.09
CA ASP A 432 14.97 -5.32 -23.10
C ASP A 432 13.72 -5.78 -22.33
N LEU A 433 13.02 -4.81 -21.73
CA LEU A 433 11.84 -5.09 -20.91
C LEU A 433 10.62 -5.49 -21.75
N ASP A 434 10.44 -4.93 -22.95
CA ASP A 434 9.38 -5.29 -23.89
C ASP A 434 9.59 -6.72 -24.41
N GLU A 435 10.84 -7.06 -24.74
CA GLU A 435 11.20 -8.43 -25.09
C GLU A 435 10.99 -9.42 -23.93
N ALA A 436 11.34 -9.02 -22.71
CA ALA A 436 11.15 -9.84 -21.52
C ALA A 436 9.66 -10.20 -21.32
N ALA A 437 8.77 -9.21 -21.41
CA ALA A 437 7.34 -9.41 -21.23
C ALA A 437 6.72 -10.32 -22.32
N LYS A 438 7.11 -10.12 -23.59
CA LYS A 438 6.68 -10.99 -24.70
C LYS A 438 7.17 -12.42 -24.52
N MET A 439 8.41 -12.58 -24.06
CA MET A 439 9.00 -13.90 -23.83
C MET A 439 8.30 -14.63 -22.70
N ASP A 440 7.97 -13.93 -21.62
CA ASP A 440 7.31 -14.50 -20.46
C ASP A 440 5.88 -14.97 -20.78
N LEU A 441 5.13 -14.19 -21.56
CA LEU A 441 3.84 -14.63 -22.10
C LEU A 441 3.98 -15.88 -22.98
N ALA A 442 4.95 -15.90 -23.88
CA ALA A 442 5.18 -17.06 -24.76
C ALA A 442 5.51 -18.32 -23.94
N VAL A 443 6.24 -18.16 -22.84
CA VAL A 443 6.57 -19.23 -21.89
C VAL A 443 5.30 -19.72 -21.17
N VAL A 444 4.45 -18.83 -20.66
CA VAL A 444 3.17 -19.21 -20.03
C VAL A 444 2.27 -19.98 -20.99
N LEU A 445 2.10 -19.46 -22.21
CA LEU A 445 1.31 -20.13 -23.25
C LEU A 445 1.86 -21.53 -23.57
N ALA A 446 3.19 -21.65 -23.68
CA ALA A 446 3.82 -22.94 -23.87
C ALA A 446 3.54 -23.90 -22.71
N THR A 447 3.68 -23.45 -21.46
CA THR A 447 3.40 -24.25 -20.25
C THR A 447 1.95 -24.72 -20.21
N LEU A 448 0.98 -23.87 -20.55
CA LEU A 448 -0.44 -24.25 -20.62
C LEU A 448 -0.70 -25.29 -21.71
N VAL A 449 -0.15 -25.09 -22.91
CA VAL A 449 -0.27 -26.05 -24.02
C VAL A 449 0.37 -27.39 -23.65
N LEU A 450 1.51 -27.37 -22.98
CA LEU A 450 2.21 -28.56 -22.47
C LEU A 450 1.42 -29.31 -21.41
N GLY A 451 0.81 -28.60 -20.46
CA GLY A 451 -0.06 -29.18 -19.44
C GLY A 451 -1.28 -29.87 -20.05
N LEU A 452 -1.76 -29.40 -21.20
CA LEU A 452 -2.81 -30.05 -21.99
C LEU A 452 -2.30 -31.23 -22.84
N MET A 453 -0.99 -31.31 -23.11
CA MET A 453 -0.41 -32.26 -24.09
C MET A 453 0.48 -33.37 -23.50
N ASN A 454 0.74 -33.39 -22.18
CA ASN A 454 1.41 -34.49 -21.46
C ASN A 454 2.76 -34.99 -22.07
N HIS A 455 3.58 -34.09 -22.65
CA HIS A 455 4.87 -34.48 -23.24
C HIS A 455 5.99 -33.43 -23.08
N ASP A 456 7.07 -33.82 -22.39
CA ASP A 456 8.31 -33.04 -22.14
C ASP A 456 9.04 -32.50 -23.40
N ASN A 457 8.75 -33.05 -24.58
CA ASN A 457 9.44 -32.71 -25.82
C ASN A 457 9.07 -31.32 -26.40
N VAL A 458 7.93 -30.73 -26.00
CA VAL A 458 7.50 -29.43 -26.52
C VAL A 458 8.24 -28.28 -25.83
N ILE A 459 8.66 -28.41 -24.56
CA ILE A 459 9.52 -27.42 -23.88
C ILE A 459 10.80 -27.22 -24.68
N LYS A 460 11.52 -28.31 -24.98
CA LYS A 460 12.77 -28.25 -25.74
C LYS A 460 12.56 -27.62 -27.12
N ARG A 461 11.39 -27.84 -27.75
CA ARG A 461 11.07 -27.28 -29.08
C ARG A 461 10.73 -25.79 -29.01
N VAL A 462 9.91 -25.35 -28.06
CA VAL A 462 9.60 -23.92 -27.88
C VAL A 462 10.83 -23.14 -27.44
N PHE A 463 11.61 -23.66 -26.48
CA PHE A 463 12.88 -23.06 -26.09
C PHE A 463 13.80 -22.94 -27.31
N ARG A 464 13.97 -24.01 -28.09
CA ARG A 464 14.80 -23.99 -29.31
C ARG A 464 14.27 -23.04 -30.38
N ILE A 465 12.95 -22.88 -30.52
CA ILE A 465 12.33 -21.91 -31.45
C ILE A 465 12.60 -20.48 -30.96
N LEU A 466 12.39 -20.18 -29.68
CA LEU A 466 12.66 -18.86 -29.11
C LEU A 466 14.16 -18.51 -29.16
N THR A 467 15.05 -19.46 -28.86
CA THR A 467 16.50 -19.29 -29.00
C THR A 467 16.92 -19.10 -30.47
N ASN A 468 16.31 -19.84 -31.40
CA ASN A 468 16.58 -19.69 -32.84
C ASN A 468 16.06 -18.37 -33.42
N ILE A 469 14.94 -17.84 -32.92
CA ILE A 469 14.44 -16.50 -33.28
C ILE A 469 15.45 -15.43 -32.83
N LYS A 470 16.05 -15.59 -31.64
CA LYS A 470 17.11 -14.70 -31.13
C LYS A 470 18.39 -14.76 -31.99
N LEU A 471 18.82 -15.97 -32.40
CA LEU A 471 19.98 -16.17 -33.28
C LEU A 471 19.77 -15.60 -34.70
N ARG A 472 18.54 -15.65 -35.24
CA ARG A 472 18.22 -15.06 -36.55
C ARG A 472 18.22 -13.54 -36.53
N ARG A 473 17.74 -12.90 -35.45
CA ARG A 473 17.85 -11.45 -35.26
C ARG A 473 19.31 -10.98 -35.09
N ALA A 474 20.12 -11.71 -34.33
CA ALA A 474 21.55 -11.39 -34.16
C ALA A 474 22.34 -11.50 -35.49
N LYS A 475 22.01 -12.47 -36.36
CA LYS A 475 22.59 -12.58 -37.71
C LYS A 475 22.21 -11.41 -38.62
N HIS A 476 20.96 -10.97 -38.62
CA HIS A 476 20.54 -9.83 -39.44
C HIS A 476 21.15 -8.49 -39.00
N VAL A 477 21.43 -8.30 -37.71
CA VAL A 477 22.16 -7.11 -37.23
C VAL A 477 23.65 -7.16 -37.64
N ASN A 478 24.28 -8.34 -37.60
CA ASN A 478 25.67 -8.49 -38.07
C ASN A 478 25.82 -8.41 -39.59
N GLU A 479 24.86 -8.89 -40.38
CA GLU A 479 24.85 -8.72 -41.84
C GLU A 479 24.64 -7.25 -42.24
N ALA A 480 23.82 -6.49 -41.49
CA ALA A 480 23.63 -5.06 -41.71
C ALA A 480 24.87 -4.21 -41.35
N MET A 481 25.75 -4.71 -40.47
CA MET A 481 27.02 -4.03 -40.13
C MET A 481 28.20 -4.44 -41.03
N ALA A 482 28.04 -5.45 -41.90
CA ALA A 482 29.12 -5.96 -42.76
C ALA A 482 29.26 -5.24 -44.12
N HIS A 483 28.31 -4.37 -44.50
CA HIS A 483 28.37 -3.60 -45.76
C HIS A 483 28.03 -2.11 -45.55
N PRO A 484 29.00 -1.23 -45.23
CA PRO A 484 28.74 0.20 -45.02
C PRO A 484 28.64 1.04 -46.31
N PHE A 485 28.78 0.46 -47.50
CA PHE A 485 28.89 1.23 -48.75
C PHE A 485 28.20 0.54 -49.93
N GLU A 486 26.86 0.58 -50.00
CA GLU A 486 26.17 0.38 -51.28
C GLU A 486 24.70 0.84 -51.32
N LEU A 487 24.34 1.86 -50.52
CA LEU A 487 23.02 2.49 -50.56
C LEU A 487 23.17 4.01 -50.71
N CYS A 488 23.80 4.42 -51.80
CA CYS A 488 23.80 5.83 -52.22
C CYS A 488 23.90 5.90 -53.74
N LYS A 489 22.86 5.41 -54.42
CA LYS A 489 22.50 5.77 -55.79
C LYS A 489 21.00 5.50 -55.91
N ASP A 490 20.29 6.48 -56.45
CA ASP A 490 18.87 6.44 -56.77
C ASP A 490 17.91 6.71 -55.60
N HIS A 491 17.73 7.99 -55.26
CA HIS A 491 16.47 8.68 -55.58
C HIS A 491 16.55 10.17 -55.21
N LYS A 492 16.34 11.01 -56.23
CA LYS A 492 16.06 12.44 -56.11
C LYS A 492 14.73 12.62 -55.38
N TRP A 493 14.71 13.29 -54.23
CA TRP A 493 13.59 14.14 -53.84
C TRP A 493 14.12 15.39 -53.15
N THR A 494 13.68 16.52 -53.69
CA THR A 494 14.01 17.89 -53.35
C THR A 494 13.42 18.33 -52.01
N SER A 495 14.22 19.13 -51.30
CA SER A 495 13.89 20.13 -50.27
C SER A 495 12.42 20.56 -50.13
N THR A 496 11.91 20.74 -48.90
CA THR A 496 11.93 22.00 -48.11
C THR A 496 10.87 21.97 -46.99
N VAL A 497 11.26 22.49 -45.82
CA VAL A 497 10.49 23.28 -44.82
C VAL A 497 10.43 22.67 -43.41
N CYS A 498 11.27 23.30 -42.55
CA CYS A 498 11.25 23.57 -41.10
C CYS A 498 10.74 22.52 -40.10
#